data_AF-A0A383WNK3-F1
#
_entry.id   AF-A0A383WNK3-F1
#
_cell.length_a   1.000
_cell.length_b   1.000
_cell.length_c   1.000
_cell.angle_alpha   90.00
_cell.angle_beta   90.00
_cell.angle_gamma   90.00
#
_symmetry.space_group_name_H-M   'P 1'
#
loop_
_entity.id
_entity.type
_entity.pdbx_description
1 polymer ?
#
loop_
_entity_poly.entity_id
_entity_poly.type
_entity_poly.pdbx_seq_one_letter_code
_entity_poly.pdbx_strand_id
1 'polypeptide(L)'
;MHAAVAAAAANVTAEEVQQLKEQLASFRLRPSDLNRPFLPKRVYPIERGTCGTWMQPYAALHRDILQGRRPARYSIFRQDQNGLTDRLISSISVFLHALLTDRAFLFDWSGQHNLWDAYRSSYIDWRYDTNNPPENKTAEEQVLLLDIQHLHGEKDHSNLHGTYNKWFRDTQLEDVGTNATILIWRINLGRAWTAVSHNRYIKQRLTTMGLNPVNAFGCLFDFLYRPTPATMSLVTPLLPQLLDPTTFKIGLQIRTGDEHIDGKSKQFQDAFEWFHCAKVVEKHWKPPAQKSIWFLLSDSRGIRQGAAEYLGPQVLTMKDAVVHHTNHLPAAASGKEATVLRFAAAETWLFSLMDVHVISQRSGFGRMGAMMSGRWDNVIQLPAGIWSMQGYEANLTYVAQPGEASMQNRTVVEAAKCANPSQPAGPAFCWPEDPPGPLPAMDDKSPMSLKIRHMCSKATPIEEVAMAHTGAKKR
;
A
#
# COMPACT_ATOMS: atom_id res chain seq x y z
N MET A 1 -5.60 -7.52 -27.14
CA MET A 1 -5.56 -6.20 -26.47
C MET A 1 -4.72 -6.19 -25.19
N HIS A 2 -4.75 -7.23 -24.34
CA HIS A 2 -3.88 -7.31 -23.14
C HIS A 2 -2.37 -7.41 -23.41
N ALA A 3 -1.94 -8.05 -24.50
CA ALA A 3 -0.53 -8.09 -24.89
C ALA A 3 0.04 -6.70 -25.27
N ALA A 4 -0.79 -5.77 -25.76
CA ALA A 4 -0.35 -4.44 -26.17
C ALA A 4 -0.13 -3.50 -24.97
N VAL A 5 -0.87 -3.68 -23.87
CA VAL A 5 -0.69 -2.90 -22.63
C VAL A 5 0.53 -3.40 -21.85
N ALA A 6 0.80 -4.72 -21.87
CA ALA A 6 2.05 -5.28 -21.33
C ALA A 6 3.28 -4.87 -22.16
N ALA A 7 3.17 -4.83 -23.49
CA ALA A 7 4.25 -4.36 -24.37
C ALA A 7 4.56 -2.85 -24.21
N ALA A 8 3.56 -2.02 -23.91
CA ALA A 8 3.76 -0.60 -23.61
C ALA A 8 4.53 -0.35 -22.31
N ALA A 9 4.53 -1.31 -21.36
CA ALA A 9 5.37 -1.25 -20.16
C ALA A 9 6.79 -1.83 -20.37
N ALA A 10 6.99 -2.64 -21.41
CA ALA A 10 8.25 -3.37 -21.66
C ALA A 10 9.20 -2.67 -22.65
N ASN A 11 8.73 -1.73 -23.47
CA ASN A 11 9.59 -0.94 -24.35
C ASN A 11 10.10 0.32 -23.63
N VAL A 12 10.98 0.12 -22.65
CA VAL A 12 11.86 1.20 -22.22
C VAL A 12 13.00 1.28 -23.24
N THR A 13 13.06 2.37 -23.99
CA THR A 13 14.13 2.56 -24.99
C THR A 13 15.47 2.66 -24.28
N ALA A 14 16.56 2.22 -24.91
CA ALA A 14 17.90 2.34 -24.35
C ALA A 14 18.26 3.79 -23.97
N GLU A 15 17.73 4.76 -24.74
CA GLU A 15 17.84 6.20 -24.46
C GLU A 15 17.14 6.61 -23.16
N GLU A 16 15.96 6.06 -22.86
CA GLU A 16 15.27 6.34 -21.60
C GLU A 16 15.97 5.72 -20.39
N VAL A 17 16.57 4.54 -20.55
CA VAL A 17 17.43 3.95 -19.50
C VAL A 17 18.64 4.83 -19.24
N GLN A 18 19.25 5.36 -20.31
CA GLN A 18 20.42 6.23 -20.22
C GLN A 18 20.06 7.58 -19.58
N GLN A 19 18.97 8.20 -20.00
CA GLN A 19 18.46 9.47 -19.45
C GLN A 19 18.08 9.34 -17.96
N LEU A 20 17.52 8.19 -17.58
CA LEU A 20 17.23 7.85 -16.19
C LEU A 20 18.52 7.71 -15.37
N LYS A 21 19.53 7.01 -15.89
CA LYS A 21 20.84 6.86 -15.22
C LYS A 21 21.51 8.22 -15.00
N GLU A 22 21.45 9.11 -15.99
CA GLU A 22 22.00 10.48 -15.90
C GLU A 22 21.21 11.36 -14.92
N GLN A 23 19.88 11.27 -14.92
CA GLN A 23 19.02 11.97 -13.95
C GLN A 23 19.26 11.47 -12.53
N LEU A 24 19.38 10.16 -12.32
CA LEU A 24 19.67 9.57 -11.01
C LEU A 24 21.08 9.90 -10.52
N ALA A 25 22.08 9.92 -11.41
CA ALA A 25 23.46 10.26 -11.06
C ALA A 25 23.63 11.73 -10.65
N SER A 26 22.79 12.62 -11.20
CA SER A 26 22.77 14.06 -10.88
C SER A 26 21.69 14.45 -9.87
N PHE A 27 20.91 13.47 -9.39
CA PHE A 27 19.74 13.70 -8.55
C PHE A 27 20.14 14.32 -7.21
N ARG A 28 19.76 15.59 -7.02
CA ARG A 28 19.80 16.28 -5.73
C ARG A 28 18.41 16.81 -5.43
N LEU A 29 17.78 16.32 -4.36
CA LEU A 29 16.51 16.84 -3.85
C LEU A 29 16.71 18.31 -3.43
N ARG A 30 16.29 19.28 -4.25
CA ARG A 30 16.33 20.69 -3.87
C ARG A 30 14.95 21.12 -3.34
N PRO A 31 14.90 22.00 -2.33
CA PRO A 31 13.63 22.58 -1.87
C PRO A 31 12.86 23.32 -2.98
N SER A 32 13.51 23.82 -4.03
CA SER A 32 12.83 24.46 -5.16
C SER A 32 12.08 23.48 -6.09
N ASP A 33 12.25 22.17 -5.91
CA ASP A 33 11.57 21.14 -6.70
C ASP A 33 10.15 20.82 -6.16
N LEU A 34 9.66 21.58 -5.16
CA LEU A 34 8.35 21.42 -4.52
C LEU A 34 7.17 21.38 -5.50
N ASN A 35 7.27 22.00 -6.68
CA ASN A 35 6.20 22.02 -7.69
C ASN A 35 6.50 21.21 -8.95
N ARG A 36 7.61 20.44 -8.98
CA ARG A 36 7.97 19.60 -10.11
C ARG A 36 7.91 18.11 -9.73
N PRO A 37 7.60 17.20 -10.67
CA PRO A 37 7.87 15.78 -10.48
C PRO A 37 9.36 15.66 -10.19
N PHE A 38 9.69 15.27 -8.96
CA PHE A 38 11.09 15.11 -8.52
C PHE A 38 11.63 13.74 -8.93
N LEU A 39 10.76 12.81 -9.32
CA LEU A 39 11.13 11.51 -9.87
C LEU A 39 10.68 11.42 -11.33
N PRO A 40 11.22 10.46 -12.10
CA PRO A 40 10.81 10.24 -13.48
C PRO A 40 9.29 10.12 -13.59
N LYS A 41 8.72 10.67 -14.67
CA LYS A 41 7.28 10.62 -14.96
C LYS A 41 6.69 9.21 -14.90
N ARG A 42 7.50 8.18 -15.13
CA ARG A 42 7.07 6.77 -15.12
C ARG A 42 6.73 6.23 -13.74
N VAL A 43 7.07 6.94 -12.67
CA VAL A 43 6.93 6.44 -11.30
C VAL A 43 5.53 6.69 -10.74
N TYR A 44 4.86 7.74 -11.20
CA TYR A 44 3.55 8.16 -10.72
C TYR A 44 2.43 7.72 -11.67
N PRO A 45 1.31 7.14 -11.18
CA PRO A 45 0.17 6.76 -12.01
C PRO A 45 -0.31 7.88 -12.94
N ILE A 46 -0.40 9.13 -12.44
CA ILE A 46 -0.89 10.26 -13.25
C ILE A 46 0.05 10.54 -14.43
N GLU A 47 1.36 10.58 -14.18
CA GLU A 47 2.37 10.88 -15.19
C GLU A 47 2.60 9.73 -16.17
N ARG A 48 2.14 8.50 -15.87
CA ARG A 48 2.01 7.41 -16.85
C ARG A 48 0.87 7.63 -17.85
N GLY A 49 0.05 8.68 -17.67
CA GLY A 49 -1.07 9.00 -18.54
C GLY A 49 -2.28 8.08 -18.37
N THR A 50 -2.32 7.28 -17.30
CA THR A 50 -3.40 6.30 -17.09
C THR A 50 -4.60 6.89 -16.37
N CYS A 51 -4.52 8.13 -15.87
CA CYS A 51 -5.53 8.72 -14.98
C CYS A 51 -6.59 9.61 -15.66
N GLY A 52 -6.58 9.72 -17.00
CA GLY A 52 -7.55 10.50 -17.75
C GLY A 52 -7.40 12.02 -17.57
N THR A 53 -8.50 12.77 -17.54
CA THR A 53 -8.48 14.25 -17.69
C THR A 53 -9.14 15.04 -16.57
N TRP A 54 -9.63 14.38 -15.50
CA TRP A 54 -10.42 15.02 -14.43
C TRP A 54 -9.60 15.89 -13.46
N MET A 55 -8.28 15.67 -13.39
CA MET A 55 -7.40 16.26 -12.37
C MET A 55 -7.33 17.78 -12.44
N GLN A 56 -7.16 18.34 -13.64
CA GLN A 56 -7.08 19.79 -13.83
C GLN A 56 -8.43 20.50 -13.60
N PRO A 57 -9.57 20.01 -14.15
CA PRO A 57 -10.88 20.54 -13.81
C PRO A 57 -11.18 20.53 -12.31
N TYR A 58 -10.89 19.41 -11.63
CA TYR A 58 -11.12 19.32 -10.18
C TYR A 58 -10.19 20.25 -9.38
N ALA A 59 -8.92 20.36 -9.76
CA ALA A 59 -8.00 21.30 -9.11
C ALA A 59 -8.45 22.77 -9.24
N ALA A 60 -9.01 23.13 -10.41
CA ALA A 60 -9.60 24.44 -10.62
C ALA A 60 -10.85 24.66 -9.77
N LEU A 61 -11.78 23.69 -9.75
CA LEU A 61 -12.97 23.71 -8.90
C LEU A 61 -12.60 23.90 -7.42
N HIS A 62 -11.68 23.09 -6.91
CA HIS A 62 -11.23 23.11 -5.52
C HIS A 62 -10.67 24.48 -5.14
N ARG A 63 -9.75 25.03 -5.95
CA ARG A 63 -9.19 26.37 -5.76
C ARG A 63 -10.27 27.45 -5.79
N ASP A 64 -11.23 27.35 -6.72
CA ASP A 64 -12.30 28.34 -6.85
C ASP A 64 -13.23 28.35 -5.62
N ILE A 65 -13.54 27.19 -5.05
CA ILE A 65 -14.32 27.10 -3.80
C ILE A 65 -13.55 27.72 -2.64
N LEU A 66 -12.26 27.38 -2.46
CA LEU A 66 -11.43 27.94 -1.39
C LEU A 66 -11.27 29.46 -1.48
N GLN A 67 -11.26 30.01 -2.70
CA GLN A 67 -11.13 31.45 -2.94
C GLN A 67 -12.48 32.19 -2.96
N GLY A 68 -13.59 31.50 -2.71
CA GLY A 68 -14.93 32.10 -2.75
C GLY A 68 -15.41 32.48 -4.15
N ARG A 69 -14.77 31.98 -5.22
CA ARG A 69 -15.19 32.19 -6.62
C ARG A 69 -16.32 31.24 -7.04
N ARG A 70 -16.60 30.22 -6.25
CA ARG A 70 -17.72 29.28 -6.41
C ARG A 70 -18.43 29.08 -5.07
N PRO A 71 -19.70 28.60 -5.08
CA PRO A 71 -20.42 28.29 -3.85
C PRO A 71 -19.59 27.38 -2.93
N ALA A 72 -19.60 27.71 -1.63
CA ALA A 72 -18.96 26.91 -0.59
C ALA A 72 -19.58 25.51 -0.58
N ARG A 73 -18.90 24.50 -1.12
CA ARG A 73 -19.33 23.10 -1.02
C ARG A 73 -18.15 22.26 -0.59
N TYR A 74 -18.22 21.68 0.60
CA TYR A 74 -17.09 20.99 1.21
C TYR A 74 -17.39 19.52 1.48
N SER A 75 -16.35 18.70 1.34
CA SER A 75 -16.33 17.31 1.79
C SER A 75 -15.10 17.13 2.68
N ILE A 76 -15.33 17.15 3.98
CA ILE A 76 -14.31 17.21 5.02
C ILE A 76 -14.13 15.82 5.60
N PHE A 77 -12.96 15.20 5.40
CA PHE A 77 -12.62 13.97 6.09
C PHE A 77 -11.98 14.31 7.44
N ARG A 78 -12.64 13.95 8.53
CA ARG A 78 -12.20 14.20 9.91
C ARG A 78 -11.91 12.88 10.59
N GLN A 79 -10.69 12.72 11.09
CA GLN A 79 -10.29 11.47 11.71
C GLN A 79 -9.21 11.71 12.76
N ASP A 80 -9.49 11.29 14.00
CA ASP A 80 -8.63 11.44 15.18
C ASP A 80 -8.13 10.11 15.73
N GLN A 81 -8.78 8.99 15.38
CA GLN A 81 -8.57 7.72 16.05
C GLN A 81 -8.55 6.55 15.07
N ASN A 82 -7.45 6.36 14.33
CA ASN A 82 -7.16 5.14 13.56
C ASN A 82 -5.69 5.06 13.12
N GLY A 83 -5.25 3.87 12.70
CA GLY A 83 -3.95 3.68 12.07
C GLY A 83 -3.85 4.40 10.72
N LEU A 84 -2.64 4.79 10.30
CA LEU A 84 -2.39 5.56 9.08
C LEU A 84 -3.12 5.02 7.84
N THR A 85 -3.06 3.71 7.61
CA THR A 85 -3.64 3.13 6.40
C THR A 85 -5.15 3.33 6.35
N ASP A 86 -5.86 3.06 7.45
CA ASP A 86 -7.32 3.21 7.50
C ASP A 86 -7.74 4.65 7.22
N ARG A 87 -6.96 5.63 7.71
CA ARG A 87 -7.17 7.05 7.43
C ARG A 87 -6.98 7.35 5.94
N LEU A 88 -5.88 6.90 5.35
CA LEU A 88 -5.58 7.17 3.93
C LEU A 88 -6.57 6.47 2.98
N ILE A 89 -6.96 5.21 3.21
CA ILE A 89 -7.92 4.53 2.32
C ILE A 89 -9.34 5.12 2.44
N SER A 90 -9.70 5.59 3.63
CA SER A 90 -10.99 6.23 3.89
C SER A 90 -11.04 7.59 3.21
N SER A 91 -9.98 8.39 3.32
CA SER A 91 -9.89 9.68 2.66
C SER A 91 -9.97 9.57 1.13
N ILE A 92 -9.41 8.52 0.51
CA ILE A 92 -9.60 8.26 -0.93
C ILE A 92 -11.09 8.07 -1.28
N SER A 93 -11.86 7.46 -0.39
CA SER A 93 -13.30 7.21 -0.61
C SER A 93 -14.11 8.50 -0.48
N VAL A 94 -13.79 9.32 0.52
CA VAL A 94 -14.38 10.66 0.68
C VAL A 94 -13.99 11.57 -0.48
N PHE A 95 -12.75 11.48 -0.96
CA PHE A 95 -12.28 12.24 -2.10
C PHE A 95 -12.98 11.84 -3.40
N LEU A 96 -13.19 10.53 -3.63
CA LEU A 96 -13.99 10.07 -4.76
C LEU A 96 -15.40 10.67 -4.71
N HIS A 97 -16.03 10.70 -3.54
CA HIS A 97 -17.33 11.36 -3.37
C HIS A 97 -17.24 12.88 -3.67
N ALA A 98 -16.22 13.57 -3.15
CA ALA A 98 -16.01 14.99 -3.39
C ALA A 98 -15.84 15.31 -4.89
N LEU A 99 -15.07 14.48 -5.60
CA LEU A 99 -14.84 14.56 -7.04
C LEU A 99 -16.14 14.36 -7.85
N LEU A 100 -17.03 13.46 -7.41
CA LEU A 100 -18.31 13.22 -8.08
C LEU A 100 -19.39 14.25 -7.71
N THR A 101 -19.23 14.98 -6.62
CA THR A 101 -20.27 15.91 -6.12
C THR A 101 -19.89 17.38 -6.22
N ASP A 102 -18.80 17.67 -6.93
CA ASP A 102 -18.24 19.01 -7.10
C ASP A 102 -17.99 19.74 -5.77
N ARG A 103 -17.43 19.01 -4.79
CA ARG A 103 -17.08 19.54 -3.47
C ARG A 103 -15.57 19.73 -3.36
N ALA A 104 -15.14 20.77 -2.64
CA ALA A 104 -13.76 20.89 -2.21
C ALA A 104 -13.48 19.88 -1.09
N PHE A 105 -12.59 18.93 -1.39
CA PHE A 105 -12.06 18.00 -0.40
C PHE A 105 -11.10 18.71 0.57
N LEU A 106 -11.31 18.48 1.87
CA LEU A 106 -10.43 18.89 2.96
C LEU A 106 -10.17 17.69 3.88
N PHE A 107 -8.98 17.61 4.45
CA PHE A 107 -8.64 16.62 5.46
C PHE A 107 -8.34 17.35 6.77
N ASP A 108 -9.23 17.17 7.74
CA ASP A 108 -9.01 17.52 9.13
C ASP A 108 -8.21 16.40 9.81
N TRP A 109 -6.89 16.58 9.76
CA TRP A 109 -5.94 15.65 10.37
C TRP A 109 -5.69 16.02 11.82
N SER A 110 -6.09 15.13 12.73
CA SER A 110 -5.70 15.20 14.14
C SER A 110 -4.80 14.03 14.52
N GLY A 111 -3.87 14.28 15.45
CA GLY A 111 -2.87 13.30 15.90
C GLY A 111 -1.58 13.96 16.38
N GLN A 112 -0.65 13.14 16.90
CA GLN A 112 0.65 13.61 17.42
C GLN A 112 1.63 14.04 16.31
N HIS A 113 1.39 13.65 15.06
CA HIS A 113 2.18 14.02 13.90
C HIS A 113 1.32 14.80 12.91
N ASN A 114 1.99 15.55 12.04
CA ASN A 114 1.34 16.29 10.98
C ASN A 114 1.41 15.52 9.66
N LEU A 115 0.26 15.24 9.02
CA LEU A 115 0.23 14.51 7.75
C LEU A 115 1.05 15.21 6.66
N TRP A 116 1.09 16.54 6.68
CA TRP A 116 1.82 17.34 5.70
C TRP A 116 3.35 17.23 5.84
N ASP A 117 3.86 16.64 6.93
CA ASP A 117 5.30 16.36 7.07
C ASP A 117 5.76 15.24 6.15
N ALA A 118 4.84 14.33 5.78
CA ALA A 118 5.15 13.15 4.98
C ALA A 118 4.50 13.18 3.59
N TYR A 119 3.31 13.77 3.47
CA TYR A 119 2.58 13.83 2.21
C TYR A 119 2.28 15.26 1.76
N ARG A 120 2.18 15.42 0.45
CA ARG A 120 1.72 16.64 -0.22
C ARG A 120 0.87 16.26 -1.42
N SER A 121 0.02 17.18 -1.88
CA SER A 121 -0.55 17.09 -3.23
C SER A 121 0.23 18.02 -4.16
N SER A 122 0.33 17.65 -5.43
CA SER A 122 0.81 18.54 -6.50
C SER A 122 -0.32 19.34 -7.17
N TYR A 123 -1.57 19.14 -6.75
CA TYR A 123 -2.75 19.60 -7.48
C TYR A 123 -3.67 20.49 -6.66
N ILE A 124 -3.87 20.19 -5.37
CA ILE A 124 -4.79 20.92 -4.50
C ILE A 124 -4.19 21.17 -3.11
N ASP A 125 -4.70 22.19 -2.41
CA ASP A 125 -4.43 22.38 -0.98
C ASP A 125 -5.56 21.77 -0.14
N TRP A 126 -5.42 20.49 0.20
CA TRP A 126 -6.45 19.74 0.92
C TRP A 126 -6.34 19.88 2.45
N ARG A 127 -5.52 20.80 2.95
CA ARG A 127 -5.34 21.03 4.39
C ARG A 127 -6.55 21.74 4.97
N TYR A 128 -7.07 21.23 6.07
CA TYR A 128 -8.13 21.88 6.84
C TYR A 128 -7.56 22.99 7.73
N ASP A 129 -8.19 24.17 7.73
CA ASP A 129 -7.80 25.29 8.59
C ASP A 129 -8.61 25.25 9.89
N THR A 130 -7.96 24.79 10.96
CA THR A 130 -8.57 24.72 12.29
C THR A 130 -8.86 26.08 12.91
N ASN A 131 -8.20 27.15 12.45
CA ASN A 131 -8.40 28.51 12.97
C ASN A 131 -9.57 29.21 12.30
N ASN A 132 -9.90 28.82 11.07
CA ASN A 132 -11.06 29.31 10.33
C ASN A 132 -11.83 28.15 9.65
N PRO A 133 -12.47 27.28 10.46
CA PRO A 133 -13.34 26.20 9.95
C PRO A 133 -14.41 26.70 8.99
N PRO A 134 -14.62 26.06 7.83
CA PRO A 134 -15.71 26.41 6.92
C PRO A 134 -17.10 26.22 7.56
N GLU A 135 -17.25 25.26 8.47
CA GLU A 135 -18.50 25.03 9.20
C GLU A 135 -18.88 26.19 10.13
N ASN A 136 -17.93 26.96 10.66
CA ASN A 136 -18.23 28.08 11.56
C ASN A 136 -18.97 29.23 10.89
N LYS A 137 -18.94 29.29 9.55
CA LYS A 137 -19.60 30.32 8.73
C LYS A 137 -20.83 29.80 8.02
N THR A 138 -21.23 28.55 8.29
CA THR A 138 -22.31 27.85 7.60
C THR A 138 -23.43 27.58 8.60
N ALA A 139 -24.67 27.76 8.17
CA ALA A 139 -25.82 27.47 9.03
C ALA A 139 -25.87 25.98 9.39
N GLU A 140 -26.29 25.64 10.61
CA GLU A 140 -26.21 24.27 11.16
C GLU A 140 -26.94 23.24 10.28
N GLU A 141 -28.11 23.60 9.74
CA GLU A 141 -28.92 22.77 8.85
C GLU A 141 -28.24 22.48 7.49
N GLN A 142 -27.22 23.24 7.14
CA GLN A 142 -26.43 23.07 5.92
C GLN A 142 -25.17 22.22 6.15
N VAL A 143 -24.91 21.81 7.38
CA VAL A 143 -23.80 20.93 7.77
C VAL A 143 -24.36 19.54 8.08
N LEU A 144 -23.86 18.51 7.41
CA LEU A 144 -24.24 17.13 7.68
C LEU A 144 -23.02 16.33 8.15
N LEU A 145 -23.10 15.86 9.39
CA LEU A 145 -22.13 14.94 9.98
C LEU A 145 -22.50 13.49 9.64
N LEU A 146 -21.58 12.82 8.94
CA LEU A 146 -21.64 11.40 8.62
C LEU A 146 -20.67 10.65 9.54
N ASP A 147 -21.11 10.41 10.77
CA ASP A 147 -20.33 9.70 11.78
C ASP A 147 -20.62 8.19 11.73
N ILE A 148 -19.81 7.48 10.95
CA ILE A 148 -19.89 6.03 10.77
C ILE A 148 -18.98 5.30 11.77
N GLN A 149 -18.15 6.04 12.52
CA GLN A 149 -17.14 5.50 13.41
C GLN A 149 -17.52 5.58 14.90
N HIS A 150 -18.23 6.62 15.33
CA HIS A 150 -18.22 7.11 16.72
C HIS A 150 -19.58 7.16 17.43
N LEU A 151 -20.55 6.31 17.08
CA LEU A 151 -21.68 6.06 17.99
C LEU A 151 -21.24 5.18 19.18
N HIS A 152 -20.37 5.72 20.04
CA HIS A 152 -20.06 5.15 21.35
C HIS A 152 -21.34 5.08 22.18
N GLY A 153 -22.05 3.95 22.09
CA GLY A 153 -23.24 3.66 22.88
C GLY A 153 -24.32 2.85 22.13
N GLU A 154 -24.33 2.87 20.80
CA GLU A 154 -25.34 2.13 20.04
C GLU A 154 -24.86 0.71 19.71
N LYS A 155 -25.66 -0.27 20.12
CA LYS A 155 -25.37 -1.71 19.92
C LYS A 155 -25.39 -2.15 18.45
N ASP A 156 -25.72 -1.27 17.51
CA ASP A 156 -25.93 -1.61 16.09
C ASP A 156 -25.07 -0.79 15.12
N HIS A 157 -23.75 -0.86 15.30
CA HIS A 157 -22.77 -0.37 14.31
C HIS A 157 -22.87 -1.07 12.94
N SER A 158 -23.56 -2.21 12.87
CA SER A 158 -23.67 -3.01 11.65
C SER A 158 -24.52 -2.31 10.58
N ASN A 159 -25.58 -1.61 10.99
CA ASN A 159 -26.47 -0.89 10.06
C ASN A 159 -25.82 0.34 9.43
N LEU A 160 -25.00 1.08 10.17
CA LEU A 160 -24.28 2.24 9.62
C LEU A 160 -23.18 1.83 8.66
N HIS A 161 -22.39 0.79 9.01
CA HIS A 161 -21.46 0.19 8.07
C HIS A 161 -22.19 -0.36 6.85
N GLY A 162 -23.34 -1.02 7.03
CA GLY A 162 -24.20 -1.48 5.95
C GLY A 162 -24.67 -0.35 5.03
N THR A 163 -25.06 0.78 5.60
CA THR A 163 -25.52 1.97 4.86
C THR A 163 -24.38 2.61 4.07
N TYR A 164 -23.23 2.84 4.71
CA TYR A 164 -22.04 3.35 4.02
C TYR A 164 -21.57 2.40 2.91
N ASN A 165 -21.62 1.08 3.14
CA ASN A 165 -21.33 0.08 2.11
C ASN A 165 -22.32 0.15 0.95
N LYS A 166 -23.62 0.32 1.25
CA LYS A 166 -24.67 0.47 0.24
C LYS A 166 -24.44 1.70 -0.62
N TRP A 167 -24.09 2.84 -0.03
CA TRP A 167 -23.81 4.07 -0.78
C TRP A 167 -22.74 3.86 -1.84
N PHE A 168 -21.61 3.27 -1.45
CA PHE A 168 -20.52 3.02 -2.38
C PHE A 168 -20.76 1.81 -3.29
N ARG A 169 -21.69 0.91 -3.01
CA ARG A 169 -21.91 -0.29 -3.83
C ARG A 169 -23.04 -0.13 -4.85
N ASP A 170 -24.15 0.48 -4.47
CA ASP A 170 -25.38 0.50 -5.27
C ASP A 170 -26.26 1.69 -4.90
N THR A 171 -25.69 2.89 -4.94
CA THR A 171 -26.43 4.15 -4.78
C THR A 171 -25.82 5.20 -5.69
N GLN A 172 -26.64 6.11 -6.21
CA GLN A 172 -26.13 7.28 -6.91
C GLN A 172 -25.42 8.18 -5.88
N LEU A 173 -24.08 8.21 -5.91
CA LEU A 173 -23.29 8.85 -4.85
C LEU A 173 -23.55 10.37 -4.76
N GLU A 174 -24.00 10.96 -5.86
CA GLU A 174 -24.45 12.34 -5.96
C GLU A 174 -25.66 12.67 -5.07
N ASP A 175 -26.45 11.67 -4.70
CA ASP A 175 -27.61 11.80 -3.79
C ASP A 175 -27.17 11.84 -2.32
N VAL A 176 -25.96 11.38 -2.02
CA VAL A 176 -25.45 11.35 -0.64
C VAL A 176 -25.08 12.76 -0.22
N GLY A 177 -25.95 13.36 0.61
CA GLY A 177 -25.73 14.68 1.17
C GLY A 177 -25.99 15.83 0.19
N THR A 178 -26.84 15.65 -0.83
CA THR A 178 -27.12 16.66 -1.87
C THR A 178 -27.52 18.02 -1.30
N ASN A 179 -28.33 18.02 -0.23
CA ASN A 179 -28.86 19.22 0.41
C ASN A 179 -27.87 19.91 1.36
N ALA A 180 -26.76 19.26 1.69
CA ALA A 180 -25.77 19.82 2.60
C ALA A 180 -24.70 20.62 1.85
N THR A 181 -24.43 21.82 2.33
CA THR A 181 -23.29 22.65 1.91
C THR A 181 -21.98 21.99 2.35
N ILE A 182 -21.93 21.46 3.58
CA ILE A 182 -20.75 20.84 4.16
C ILE A 182 -21.07 19.40 4.57
N LEU A 183 -20.23 18.47 4.13
CA LEU A 183 -20.23 17.08 4.61
C LEU A 183 -19.00 16.84 5.47
N ILE A 184 -19.21 16.35 6.69
CA ILE A 184 -18.12 15.95 7.59
C ILE A 184 -18.16 14.44 7.74
N TRP A 185 -17.09 13.76 7.32
CA TRP A 185 -16.99 12.31 7.30
C TRP A 185 -16.10 11.84 8.44
N ARG A 186 -16.65 11.05 9.37
CA ARG A 186 -15.87 10.28 10.35
C ARG A 186 -16.07 8.79 10.06
N ILE A 187 -15.16 8.25 9.26
CA ILE A 187 -15.19 6.88 8.76
C ILE A 187 -13.80 6.24 8.91
N ASN A 188 -13.77 4.92 9.08
CA ASN A 188 -12.54 4.13 9.18
C ASN A 188 -12.45 3.02 8.12
N LEU A 189 -13.22 3.17 7.03
CA LEU A 189 -13.43 2.12 6.03
C LEU A 189 -13.27 2.66 4.61
N GLY A 190 -12.33 2.09 3.85
CA GLY A 190 -12.12 2.42 2.45
C GLY A 190 -13.09 1.71 1.50
N ARG A 191 -13.81 2.46 0.66
CA ARG A 191 -14.81 1.98 -0.30
C ARG A 191 -14.65 2.49 -1.74
N ALA A 192 -13.62 3.28 -2.04
CA ALA A 192 -13.35 3.75 -3.40
C ALA A 192 -13.29 2.61 -4.44
N TRP A 193 -12.59 1.51 -4.14
CA TRP A 193 -12.53 0.36 -5.06
C TRP A 193 -13.89 -0.32 -5.24
N THR A 194 -14.67 -0.48 -4.16
CA THR A 194 -16.03 -1.02 -4.23
C THR A 194 -16.90 -0.19 -5.16
N ALA A 195 -16.84 1.14 -5.04
CA ALA A 195 -17.57 2.06 -5.91
C ALA A 195 -17.16 1.95 -7.37
N VAL A 196 -15.87 2.01 -7.66
CA VAL A 196 -15.39 1.97 -9.03
C VAL A 196 -15.69 0.61 -9.70
N SER A 197 -15.70 -0.48 -8.93
CA SER A 197 -15.88 -1.84 -9.46
C SER A 197 -17.34 -2.28 -9.57
N HIS A 198 -18.20 -1.86 -8.64
CA HIS A 198 -19.55 -2.42 -8.51
C HIS A 198 -20.68 -1.40 -8.68
N ASN A 199 -20.41 -0.12 -8.47
CA ASN A 199 -21.49 0.88 -8.48
C ASN A 199 -21.88 1.26 -9.92
N ARG A 200 -23.04 0.72 -10.33
CA ARG A 200 -23.57 0.91 -11.68
C ARG A 200 -23.95 2.37 -12.00
N TYR A 201 -24.33 3.17 -11.01
CA TYR A 201 -24.82 4.55 -11.23
C TYR A 201 -23.70 5.50 -11.64
N ILE A 202 -22.48 5.28 -11.13
CA ILE A 202 -21.33 6.16 -11.39
C ILE A 202 -20.38 5.63 -12.48
N LYS A 203 -20.59 4.39 -12.94
CA LYS A 203 -19.66 3.68 -13.84
C LYS A 203 -19.38 4.45 -15.13
N GLN A 204 -20.41 4.98 -15.77
CA GLN A 204 -20.26 5.74 -17.01
C GLN A 204 -19.45 7.02 -16.78
N ARG A 205 -19.76 7.76 -15.70
CA ARG A 205 -19.04 8.98 -15.34
C ARG A 205 -17.56 8.70 -15.07
N LEU A 206 -17.25 7.69 -14.26
CA LEU A 206 -15.87 7.27 -14.01
C LEU A 206 -15.13 6.92 -15.32
N THR A 207 -15.79 6.17 -16.21
CA THR A 207 -15.22 5.81 -17.51
C THR A 207 -14.91 7.04 -18.36
N THR A 208 -15.82 8.02 -18.42
CA THR A 208 -15.59 9.28 -19.16
C THR A 208 -14.45 10.11 -18.58
N MET A 209 -14.18 9.97 -17.28
CA MET A 209 -13.04 10.61 -16.63
C MET A 209 -11.73 9.84 -16.85
N GLY A 210 -11.77 8.65 -17.46
CA GLY A 210 -10.62 7.75 -17.61
C GLY A 210 -10.31 6.92 -16.36
N LEU A 211 -11.24 6.84 -15.41
CA LEU A 211 -11.13 6.03 -14.19
C LEU A 211 -11.81 4.67 -14.37
N ASN A 212 -11.16 3.62 -13.90
CA ASN A 212 -11.62 2.24 -13.94
C ASN A 212 -11.10 1.46 -12.71
N PRO A 213 -11.56 0.22 -12.47
CA PRO A 213 -11.17 -0.55 -11.29
C PRO A 213 -9.65 -0.75 -11.14
N VAL A 214 -8.92 -0.74 -12.25
CA VAL A 214 -7.47 -0.96 -12.28
C VAL A 214 -6.71 0.28 -11.82
N ASN A 215 -7.06 1.46 -12.35
CA ASN A 215 -6.27 2.68 -12.13
C ASN A 215 -6.83 3.59 -11.03
N ALA A 216 -8.12 3.50 -10.68
CA ALA A 216 -8.77 4.60 -9.97
C ALA A 216 -8.18 4.85 -8.59
N PHE A 217 -7.91 3.80 -7.81
CA PHE A 217 -7.30 3.98 -6.50
C PHE A 217 -5.92 4.65 -6.61
N GLY A 218 -5.05 4.14 -7.49
CA GLY A 218 -3.71 4.72 -7.69
C GLY A 218 -3.76 6.17 -8.17
N CYS A 219 -4.68 6.51 -9.07
CA CYS A 219 -4.87 7.87 -9.57
C CYS A 219 -5.36 8.84 -8.51
N LEU A 220 -6.39 8.44 -7.74
CA LEU A 220 -6.92 9.25 -6.65
C LEU A 220 -5.89 9.43 -5.53
N PHE A 221 -5.15 8.35 -5.22
CA PHE A 221 -4.08 8.40 -4.22
C PHE A 221 -2.96 9.32 -4.66
N ASP A 222 -2.43 9.18 -5.88
CA ASP A 222 -1.34 10.01 -6.40
C ASP A 222 -1.74 11.50 -6.51
N PHE A 223 -3.01 11.79 -6.78
CA PHE A 223 -3.53 13.15 -6.78
C PHE A 223 -3.46 13.81 -5.39
N LEU A 224 -3.79 13.08 -4.33
CA LEU A 224 -3.78 13.60 -2.97
C LEU A 224 -2.42 13.49 -2.27
N TYR A 225 -1.72 12.39 -2.50
CA TYR A 225 -0.64 11.91 -1.65
C TYR A 225 0.60 11.57 -2.47
N ARG A 226 1.53 12.50 -2.50
CA ARG A 226 2.92 12.28 -2.90
C ARG A 226 3.82 12.46 -1.69
N PRO A 227 4.84 11.60 -1.52
CA PRO A 227 5.84 11.84 -0.50
C PRO A 227 6.49 13.22 -0.62
N THR A 228 6.74 13.86 0.53
CA THR A 228 7.53 15.09 0.59
C THR A 228 9.01 14.83 0.25
N PRO A 229 9.79 15.83 -0.18
CA PRO A 229 11.23 15.66 -0.35
C PRO A 229 11.93 15.13 0.91
N ALA A 230 11.51 15.56 2.10
CA ALA A 230 12.02 15.08 3.38
C ALA A 230 11.65 13.63 3.68
N THR A 231 10.55 13.13 3.12
CA THR A 231 10.19 11.71 3.17
C THR A 231 11.09 10.90 2.25
N MET A 232 11.29 11.40 1.04
CA MET A 232 12.03 10.71 0.00
C MET A 232 13.53 10.64 0.27
N SER A 233 14.07 11.62 1.01
CA SER A 233 15.46 11.59 1.44
C SER A 233 15.80 10.35 2.30
N LEU A 234 14.82 9.78 3.02
CA LEU A 234 14.98 8.57 3.82
C LEU A 234 15.27 7.32 2.95
N VAL A 235 14.82 7.32 1.71
CA VAL A 235 14.88 6.17 0.80
C VAL A 235 15.75 6.40 -0.42
N THR A 236 16.38 7.56 -0.55
CA THR A 236 17.28 7.89 -1.67
C THR A 236 18.28 6.77 -2.01
N PRO A 237 18.93 6.10 -1.04
CA PRO A 237 19.87 5.02 -1.36
C PRO A 237 19.25 3.81 -2.08
N LEU A 238 17.95 3.60 -1.94
CA LEU A 238 17.23 2.47 -2.56
C LEU A 238 16.72 2.80 -3.97
N LEU A 239 16.54 4.09 -4.28
CA LEU A 239 15.92 4.55 -5.53
C LEU A 239 16.63 4.05 -6.79
N PRO A 240 17.97 4.07 -6.91
CA PRO A 240 18.63 3.63 -8.14
C PRO A 240 18.30 2.19 -8.52
N GLN A 241 18.18 1.29 -7.53
CA GLN A 241 17.86 -0.11 -7.75
C GLN A 241 16.36 -0.31 -8.02
N LEU A 242 15.50 0.39 -7.27
CA LEU A 242 14.05 0.25 -7.38
C LEU A 242 13.48 0.96 -8.63
N LEU A 243 14.20 1.93 -9.19
CA LEU A 243 13.81 2.63 -10.42
C LEU A 243 14.45 2.04 -11.68
N ASP A 244 15.41 1.11 -11.55
CA ASP A 244 16.02 0.44 -12.69
C ASP A 244 14.96 -0.37 -13.47
N PRO A 245 14.69 -0.03 -14.74
CA PRO A 245 13.70 -0.73 -15.56
C PRO A 245 14.17 -2.12 -16.00
N THR A 246 15.45 -2.45 -15.86
CA THR A 246 16.03 -3.75 -16.23
C THR A 246 15.97 -4.78 -15.09
N THR A 247 15.50 -4.37 -13.93
CA THR A 247 15.40 -5.21 -12.74
C THR A 247 13.94 -5.60 -12.47
N PHE A 248 13.67 -6.89 -12.29
CA PHE A 248 12.38 -7.42 -11.86
C PHE A 248 12.20 -7.27 -10.35
N LYS A 249 11.13 -6.59 -9.92
CA LYS A 249 10.95 -6.18 -8.52
C LYS A 249 9.82 -6.95 -7.84
N ILE A 250 10.15 -7.69 -6.78
CA ILE A 250 9.17 -8.42 -5.97
C ILE A 250 9.00 -7.70 -4.63
N GLY A 251 7.80 -7.22 -4.34
CA GLY A 251 7.47 -6.63 -3.06
C GLY A 251 7.02 -7.68 -2.05
N LEU A 252 7.57 -7.63 -0.83
CA LEU A 252 7.14 -8.42 0.32
C LEU A 252 6.61 -7.49 1.41
N GLN A 253 5.31 -7.51 1.66
CA GLN A 253 4.70 -6.84 2.82
C GLN A 253 4.27 -7.86 3.86
N ILE A 254 4.90 -7.78 5.03
CA ILE A 254 4.71 -8.71 6.14
C ILE A 254 4.18 -7.94 7.34
N ARG A 255 2.94 -8.21 7.72
CA ARG A 255 2.30 -7.68 8.93
C ARG A 255 2.32 -8.77 9.99
N THR A 256 3.00 -8.51 11.10
CA THR A 256 3.14 -9.49 12.19
C THR A 256 2.09 -9.31 13.27
N GLY A 257 1.60 -8.10 13.55
CA GLY A 257 0.61 -7.82 14.59
C GLY A 257 0.99 -6.61 15.46
N ASP A 258 0.02 -5.96 16.11
CA ASP A 258 0.27 -4.75 16.92
C ASP A 258 1.25 -5.05 18.07
N GLU A 259 1.12 -6.24 18.66
CA GLU A 259 1.95 -6.74 19.75
C GLU A 259 3.44 -6.87 19.40
N HIS A 260 3.76 -6.87 18.10
CA HIS A 260 5.12 -6.99 17.59
C HIS A 260 5.76 -5.64 17.24
N ILE A 261 4.96 -4.58 17.14
CA ILE A 261 5.43 -3.19 16.99
C ILE A 261 6.03 -2.69 18.31
N ASP A 262 5.46 -3.08 19.45
CA ASP A 262 5.81 -2.53 20.78
C ASP A 262 6.75 -3.43 21.62
N GLY A 263 7.42 -4.42 21.02
CA GLY A 263 8.62 -5.02 21.63
C GLY A 263 8.81 -6.53 21.48
N LYS A 264 7.79 -7.31 21.11
CA LYS A 264 7.95 -8.76 20.87
C LYS A 264 8.32 -9.05 19.41
N SER A 265 9.44 -8.57 18.90
CA SER A 265 9.72 -8.74 17.46
C SER A 265 9.74 -10.22 17.03
N LYS A 266 8.99 -10.54 15.96
CA LYS A 266 9.18 -11.78 15.20
C LYS A 266 10.60 -11.84 14.62
N GLN A 267 11.04 -13.06 14.33
CA GLN A 267 12.34 -13.31 13.70
C GLN A 267 12.15 -13.63 12.21
N PHE A 268 13.23 -13.52 11.44
CA PHE A 268 13.22 -13.79 10.00
C PHE A 268 12.59 -15.14 9.63
N GLN A 269 12.86 -16.18 10.41
CA GLN A 269 12.35 -17.53 10.18
C GLN A 269 10.82 -17.61 10.33
N ASP A 270 10.21 -16.71 11.10
CA ASP A 270 8.74 -16.66 11.26
C ASP A 270 8.02 -16.12 10.01
N ALA A 271 8.78 -15.59 9.04
CA ALA A 271 8.30 -15.04 7.78
C ALA A 271 8.64 -15.91 6.56
N PHE A 272 9.08 -17.14 6.78
CA PHE A 272 9.56 -18.05 5.72
C PHE A 272 8.61 -18.13 4.52
N GLU A 273 7.31 -18.22 4.74
CA GLU A 273 6.29 -18.35 3.69
C GLU A 273 6.32 -17.22 2.66
N TRP A 274 6.56 -15.98 3.11
CA TRP A 274 6.64 -14.84 2.22
C TRP A 274 7.86 -14.93 1.31
N PHE A 275 9.00 -15.30 1.88
CA PHE A 275 10.25 -15.43 1.12
C PHE A 275 10.22 -16.64 0.19
N HIS A 276 9.63 -17.75 0.61
CA HIS A 276 9.39 -18.90 -0.26
C HIS A 276 8.48 -18.52 -1.43
N CYS A 277 7.36 -17.82 -1.18
CA CYS A 277 6.49 -17.36 -2.25
C CYS A 277 7.22 -16.37 -3.18
N ALA A 278 8.07 -15.48 -2.65
CA ALA A 278 8.94 -14.62 -3.46
C ALA A 278 9.84 -15.43 -4.40
N LYS A 279 10.41 -16.54 -3.91
CA LYS A 279 11.27 -17.42 -4.70
C LYS A 279 10.50 -18.12 -5.82
N VAL A 280 9.29 -18.59 -5.52
CA VAL A 280 8.38 -19.18 -6.51
C VAL A 280 8.01 -18.15 -7.58
N VAL A 281 7.65 -16.93 -7.18
CA VAL A 281 7.38 -15.82 -8.12
C VAL A 281 8.60 -15.53 -8.98
N GLU A 282 9.78 -15.43 -8.36
CA GLU A 282 11.03 -15.17 -9.07
C GLU A 282 11.28 -16.24 -10.15
N LYS A 283 11.12 -17.53 -9.81
CA LYS A 283 11.36 -18.64 -10.73
C LYS A 283 10.44 -18.61 -11.95
N HIS A 284 9.19 -18.17 -11.79
CA HIS A 284 8.16 -18.30 -12.82
C HIS A 284 7.86 -17.01 -13.58
N TRP A 285 8.03 -15.84 -12.95
CA TRP A 285 7.58 -14.56 -13.51
C TRP A 285 8.74 -13.62 -13.87
N LYS A 286 9.96 -13.88 -13.36
CA LYS A 286 11.13 -13.09 -13.74
C LYS A 286 11.44 -13.29 -15.22
N PRO A 287 11.52 -12.22 -16.03
CA PRO A 287 11.99 -12.34 -17.41
C PRO A 287 13.43 -12.89 -17.44
N PRO A 288 13.77 -13.82 -18.37
CA PRO A 288 15.07 -14.52 -18.34
C PRO A 288 16.31 -13.61 -18.36
N ALA A 289 16.21 -12.45 -18.99
CA ALA A 289 17.31 -11.49 -19.11
C ALA A 289 17.44 -10.51 -17.92
N GLN A 290 16.49 -10.54 -16.97
CA GLN A 290 16.45 -9.58 -15.87
C GLN A 290 17.03 -10.16 -14.58
N LYS A 291 17.69 -9.29 -13.82
CA LYS A 291 17.98 -9.55 -12.40
C LYS A 291 16.71 -9.35 -11.59
N SER A 292 16.65 -9.95 -10.41
CA SER A 292 15.56 -9.73 -9.46
C SER A 292 16.07 -9.03 -8.21
N ILE A 293 15.20 -8.23 -7.59
CA ILE A 293 15.39 -7.74 -6.22
C ILE A 293 14.08 -7.89 -5.46
N TRP A 294 14.18 -8.11 -4.15
CA TRP A 294 13.03 -8.21 -3.26
C TRP A 294 12.99 -6.97 -2.37
N PHE A 295 11.90 -6.21 -2.40
CA PHE A 295 11.72 -5.08 -1.49
C PHE A 295 10.84 -5.50 -0.30
N LEU A 296 11.44 -5.53 0.88
CA LEU A 296 10.78 -6.00 2.10
C LEU A 296 10.35 -4.83 2.98
N LEU A 297 9.08 -4.84 3.37
CA LEU A 297 8.51 -3.98 4.40
C LEU A 297 7.79 -4.84 5.42
N SER A 298 8.19 -4.68 6.68
CA SER A 298 7.65 -5.43 7.81
C SER A 298 7.48 -4.52 9.02
N ASP A 299 6.48 -4.76 9.82
CA ASP A 299 6.35 -4.11 11.13
C ASP A 299 7.32 -4.69 12.18
N SER A 300 8.01 -5.80 11.86
CA SER A 300 8.97 -6.47 12.74
C SER A 300 10.42 -6.16 12.35
N ARG A 301 11.18 -5.63 13.31
CA ARG A 301 12.62 -5.32 13.16
C ARG A 301 13.45 -6.59 12.91
N GLY A 302 13.18 -7.67 13.65
CA GLY A 302 13.90 -8.93 13.52
C GLY A 302 13.75 -9.58 12.14
N ILE A 303 12.57 -9.47 11.52
CA ILE A 303 12.37 -9.90 10.12
C ILE A 303 13.21 -9.07 9.16
N ARG A 304 13.23 -7.73 9.30
CA ARG A 304 14.01 -6.84 8.42
C ARG A 304 15.51 -7.11 8.53
N GLN A 305 16.02 -7.17 9.76
CA GLN A 305 17.43 -7.36 10.03
C GLN A 305 17.90 -8.74 9.57
N GLY A 306 17.17 -9.80 9.94
CA GLY A 306 17.52 -11.15 9.49
C GLY A 306 17.41 -11.31 7.97
N ALA A 307 16.41 -10.70 7.31
CA ALA A 307 16.35 -10.75 5.84
C ALA A 307 17.55 -10.08 5.18
N ALA A 308 17.95 -8.90 5.67
CA ALA A 308 19.15 -8.21 5.17
C ALA A 308 20.43 -9.02 5.43
N GLU A 309 20.50 -9.75 6.54
CA GLU A 309 21.64 -10.59 6.91
C GLU A 309 21.73 -11.86 6.06
N TYR A 310 20.62 -12.61 5.92
CA TYR A 310 20.62 -13.94 5.30
C TYR A 310 20.41 -13.92 3.79
N LEU A 311 19.77 -12.88 3.24
CA LEU A 311 19.51 -12.73 1.80
C LEU A 311 20.46 -11.72 1.14
N GLY A 312 21.21 -10.95 1.94
CA GLY A 312 22.22 -10.02 1.45
C GLY A 312 21.66 -9.05 0.39
N PRO A 313 22.37 -8.81 -0.72
CA PRO A 313 21.96 -7.86 -1.76
C PRO A 313 20.64 -8.19 -2.48
N GLN A 314 20.12 -9.42 -2.35
CA GLN A 314 18.84 -9.81 -2.97
C GLN A 314 17.65 -9.09 -2.34
N VAL A 315 17.75 -8.70 -1.06
CA VAL A 315 16.71 -7.99 -0.33
C VAL A 315 17.10 -6.53 -0.09
N LEU A 316 16.19 -5.63 -0.46
CA LEU A 316 16.22 -4.23 -0.07
C LEU A 316 15.20 -4.00 1.02
N THR A 317 15.66 -3.46 2.15
CA THR A 317 14.78 -3.08 3.24
C THR A 317 15.40 -1.95 4.06
N MET A 318 14.57 -1.15 4.69
CA MET A 318 15.04 -0.19 5.68
C MET A 318 15.17 -0.90 7.03
N LYS A 319 16.32 -1.56 7.23
CA LYS A 319 16.60 -2.38 8.42
C LYS A 319 16.56 -1.60 9.75
N ASP A 320 16.81 -0.29 9.68
CA ASP A 320 16.84 0.64 10.82
C ASP A 320 15.64 1.60 10.83
N ALA A 321 14.57 1.29 10.09
CA ALA A 321 13.36 2.09 10.09
C ALA A 321 12.75 2.19 11.50
N VAL A 322 12.32 3.40 11.86
CA VAL A 322 11.58 3.64 13.10
C VAL A 322 10.12 3.29 12.85
N VAL A 323 9.71 2.09 13.28
CA VAL A 323 8.36 1.55 13.09
C VAL A 323 7.56 1.69 14.38
N HIS A 324 6.48 2.44 14.34
CA HIS A 324 5.51 2.55 15.43
C HIS A 324 4.11 2.81 14.91
N HIS A 325 3.13 2.67 15.80
CA HIS A 325 1.79 3.17 15.59
C HIS A 325 1.80 4.68 15.41
N THR A 326 1.21 5.16 14.31
CA THR A 326 1.12 6.59 14.05
C THR A 326 0.17 7.28 15.05
N ASN A 327 -0.89 6.59 15.49
CA ASN A 327 -1.87 7.11 16.45
C ASN A 327 -1.44 7.02 17.92
N HIS A 328 -0.42 6.22 18.24
CA HIS A 328 0.05 6.06 19.61
C HIS A 328 1.57 5.83 19.60
N LEU A 329 2.33 6.86 19.96
CA LEU A 329 3.76 6.73 20.11
C LEU A 329 4.11 6.52 21.58
N PRO A 330 4.94 5.51 21.91
CA PRO A 330 5.43 5.36 23.27
C PRO A 330 6.31 6.56 23.63
N ALA A 331 6.45 6.86 24.93
CA ALA A 331 7.27 7.98 25.40
C ALA A 331 8.71 7.93 24.86
N ALA A 332 9.27 6.73 24.68
CA ALA A 332 10.61 6.52 24.10
C ALA A 332 10.75 6.94 22.63
N ALA A 333 9.62 7.13 21.92
CA ALA A 333 9.54 7.61 20.54
C ALA A 333 9.10 9.09 20.44
N SER A 334 8.95 9.79 21.58
CA SER A 334 8.66 11.22 21.62
C SER A 334 9.74 12.01 20.84
N GLY A 335 9.31 12.98 20.04
CA GLY A 335 10.17 13.74 19.13
C GLY A 335 10.50 13.03 17.80
N LYS A 336 9.99 11.82 17.57
CA LYS A 336 10.18 11.05 16.32
C LYS A 336 8.89 10.90 15.51
N GLU A 337 7.85 11.64 15.86
CA GLU A 337 6.50 11.53 15.30
C GLU A 337 6.53 11.69 13.78
N ALA A 338 7.17 12.76 13.29
CA ALA A 338 7.32 13.01 11.85
C ALA A 338 8.17 11.92 11.17
N THR A 339 9.21 11.41 11.82
CA THR A 339 10.08 10.37 11.27
C THR A 339 9.34 9.04 11.06
N VAL A 340 8.53 8.62 12.03
CA VAL A 340 7.69 7.41 11.92
C VAL A 340 6.74 7.52 10.74
N LEU A 341 6.05 8.65 10.62
CA LEU A 341 5.11 8.90 9.52
C LEU A 341 5.84 8.90 8.16
N ARG A 342 6.99 9.56 8.06
CA ARG A 342 7.79 9.61 6.84
C ARG A 342 8.28 8.22 6.44
N PHE A 343 8.73 7.37 7.36
CA PHE A 343 9.08 5.99 7.04
C PHE A 343 7.88 5.23 6.46
N ALA A 344 6.74 5.26 7.13
CA ALA A 344 5.52 4.60 6.65
C ALA A 344 5.10 5.09 5.25
N ALA A 345 5.19 6.40 5.01
CA ALA A 345 4.88 7.00 3.72
C ALA A 345 5.85 6.58 2.62
N ALA A 346 7.15 6.64 2.89
CA ALA A 346 8.20 6.26 1.94
C ALA A 346 8.09 4.77 1.58
N GLU A 347 7.85 3.91 2.57
CA GLU A 347 7.70 2.46 2.37
C GLU A 347 6.51 2.11 1.50
N THR A 348 5.33 2.63 1.84
CA THR A 348 4.13 2.37 1.04
C THR A 348 4.34 2.83 -0.40
N TRP A 349 4.96 4.00 -0.58
CA TRP A 349 5.23 4.54 -1.90
C TRP A 349 6.24 3.70 -2.69
N LEU A 350 7.36 3.29 -2.08
CA LEU A 350 8.31 2.37 -2.72
C LEU A 350 7.66 1.03 -3.06
N PHE A 351 6.76 0.53 -2.20
CA PHE A 351 6.03 -0.70 -2.45
C PHE A 351 5.20 -0.63 -3.73
N SER A 352 4.66 0.55 -4.04
CA SER A 352 3.86 0.73 -5.26
C SER A 352 4.67 0.58 -6.55
N LEU A 353 6.00 0.56 -6.47
CA LEU A 353 6.90 0.42 -7.61
C LEU A 353 7.20 -1.03 -8.00
N MET A 354 6.71 -2.00 -7.22
CA MET A 354 7.03 -3.40 -7.44
C MET A 354 6.26 -3.96 -8.64
N ASP A 355 6.89 -4.92 -9.33
CA ASP A 355 6.26 -5.63 -10.44
C ASP A 355 5.30 -6.70 -9.92
N VAL A 356 5.55 -7.27 -8.73
CA VAL A 356 4.69 -8.23 -8.04
C VAL A 356 4.60 -7.89 -6.56
N HIS A 357 3.45 -8.09 -5.94
CA HIS A 357 3.21 -7.81 -4.52
C HIS A 357 2.78 -9.06 -3.77
N VAL A 358 3.61 -9.56 -2.87
CA VAL A 358 3.25 -10.60 -1.88
C VAL A 358 2.93 -9.90 -0.57
N ILE A 359 1.66 -9.94 -0.14
CA ILE A 359 1.17 -9.14 0.98
C ILE A 359 0.50 -10.01 2.04
N SER A 360 0.56 -9.58 3.31
CA SER A 360 -0.26 -10.18 4.35
C SER A 360 -1.75 -9.86 4.10
N GLN A 361 -2.58 -10.89 4.06
CA GLN A 361 -3.99 -10.81 3.64
C GLN A 361 -4.81 -9.79 4.43
N ARG A 362 -4.55 -9.59 5.73
CA ARG A 362 -5.31 -8.64 6.57
C ARG A 362 -4.64 -7.27 6.70
N SER A 363 -3.53 -7.03 6.00
CA SER A 363 -2.81 -5.76 6.08
C SER A 363 -3.38 -4.74 5.11
N GLY A 364 -4.01 -3.69 5.64
CA GLY A 364 -4.36 -2.51 4.85
C GLY A 364 -3.13 -1.90 4.18
N PHE A 365 -1.98 -1.90 4.87
CA PHE A 365 -0.73 -1.29 4.39
C PHE A 365 -0.23 -1.94 3.09
N GLY A 366 -0.19 -3.28 3.04
CA GLY A 366 0.21 -4.02 1.83
C GLY A 366 -0.78 -3.83 0.69
N ARG A 367 -2.08 -3.87 0.98
CA ARG A 367 -3.13 -3.64 -0.03
C ARG A 367 -3.07 -2.25 -0.61
N MET A 368 -2.95 -1.22 0.23
CA MET A 368 -2.83 0.17 -0.20
C MET A 368 -1.65 0.36 -1.14
N GLY A 369 -0.44 -0.09 -0.75
CA GLY A 369 0.73 0.05 -1.60
C GLY A 369 0.64 -0.75 -2.91
N ALA A 370 0.03 -1.94 -2.89
CA ALA A 370 -0.24 -2.71 -4.11
C ALA A 370 -1.24 -1.99 -5.04
N MET A 371 -2.35 -1.48 -4.50
CA MET A 371 -3.36 -0.75 -5.27
C MET A 371 -2.83 0.57 -5.85
N MET A 372 -1.88 1.22 -5.18
CA MET A 372 -1.19 2.40 -5.69
C MET A 372 -0.41 2.11 -6.98
N SER A 373 0.03 0.87 -7.21
CA SER A 373 0.77 0.50 -8.42
C SER A 373 -0.06 0.62 -9.71
N GLY A 374 -1.40 0.61 -9.58
CA GLY A 374 -2.33 0.60 -10.70
C GLY A 374 -2.31 -0.72 -11.50
N ARG A 375 -1.88 -1.82 -10.86
CA ARG A 375 -1.84 -3.18 -11.40
C ARG A 375 -2.49 -4.14 -10.39
N TRP A 376 -3.17 -5.17 -10.89
CA TRP A 376 -4.00 -6.07 -10.05
C TRP A 376 -3.74 -7.55 -10.31
N ASP A 377 -3.25 -7.87 -11.50
CA ASP A 377 -2.85 -9.21 -11.93
C ASP A 377 -1.56 -9.72 -11.25
N ASN A 378 -0.96 -8.88 -10.40
CA ASN A 378 0.33 -9.08 -9.79
C ASN A 378 0.31 -9.11 -8.24
N VAL A 379 -0.86 -9.28 -7.62
CA VAL A 379 -1.00 -9.30 -6.15
C VAL A 379 -1.28 -10.71 -5.64
N ILE A 380 -0.48 -11.15 -4.65
CA ILE A 380 -0.59 -12.43 -3.97
C ILE A 380 -0.80 -12.16 -2.47
N GLN A 381 -1.92 -12.62 -1.92
CA GLN A 381 -2.24 -12.44 -0.50
C GLN A 381 -1.98 -13.71 0.29
N LEU A 382 -1.07 -13.66 1.27
CA LEU A 382 -0.81 -14.77 2.17
C LEU A 382 -1.58 -14.60 3.49
N PRO A 383 -2.32 -15.62 3.96
CA PRO A 383 -3.06 -15.55 5.20
C PRO A 383 -2.13 -15.38 6.41
N ALA A 384 -2.54 -14.58 7.39
CA ALA A 384 -1.81 -14.48 8.64
C ALA A 384 -2.03 -15.76 9.47
N GLY A 385 -0.95 -16.44 9.87
CA GLY A 385 -0.98 -17.47 10.92
C GLY A 385 -1.56 -18.83 10.56
N ILE A 386 -1.51 -19.29 9.30
CA ILE A 386 -2.08 -20.60 8.89
C ILE A 386 -1.01 -21.71 8.72
N TRP A 387 0.18 -21.49 9.27
CA TRP A 387 1.10 -22.57 9.61
C TRP A 387 1.47 -22.44 11.09
N SER A 388 0.65 -23.03 11.97
CA SER A 388 1.31 -23.81 13.00
C SER A 388 2.03 -24.91 12.22
N MET A 389 3.34 -25.05 12.40
CA MET A 389 4.15 -25.99 11.62
C MET A 389 3.78 -27.47 11.85
N GLN A 390 2.70 -27.77 12.57
CA GLN A 390 2.25 -29.11 12.95
C GLN A 390 1.91 -30.06 11.78
N GLY A 391 1.93 -29.61 10.52
CA GLY A 391 1.66 -30.47 9.35
C GLY A 391 2.75 -30.52 8.27
N TYR A 392 3.74 -29.62 8.28
CA TYR A 392 4.84 -29.58 7.30
C TYR A 392 6.22 -29.80 7.94
N GLU A 393 6.29 -29.98 9.26
CA GLU A 393 7.48 -30.43 9.99
C GLU A 393 8.02 -31.77 9.49
N ALA A 394 7.23 -32.57 8.77
CA ALA A 394 7.66 -33.90 8.33
C ALA A 394 8.70 -33.89 7.18
N ASN A 395 8.90 -32.78 6.45
CA ASN A 395 9.87 -32.73 5.33
C ASN A 395 10.65 -31.41 5.18
N LEU A 396 10.47 -30.44 6.08
CA LEU A 396 11.43 -29.34 6.21
C LEU A 396 12.60 -29.84 7.05
N THR A 397 13.54 -30.55 6.42
CA THR A 397 14.85 -30.85 7.00
C THR A 397 15.62 -29.54 7.13
N TYR A 398 15.34 -28.78 8.18
CA TYR A 398 16.36 -27.92 8.77
C TYR A 398 17.51 -28.87 9.09
N VAL A 399 18.69 -28.64 8.52
CA VAL A 399 19.85 -29.51 8.74
C VAL A 399 20.36 -29.28 10.17
N ALA A 400 19.61 -29.77 11.15
CA ALA A 400 20.17 -30.26 12.39
C ALA A 400 20.74 -31.63 12.07
N GLN A 401 22.03 -31.83 12.38
CA GLN A 401 22.63 -33.15 12.30
C GLN A 401 21.82 -34.16 13.12
N PRO A 402 21.87 -35.46 12.78
CA PRO A 402 21.17 -36.48 13.57
C PRO A 402 21.74 -36.49 15.00
N GLY A 403 21.00 -35.97 15.98
CA GLY A 403 21.38 -36.03 17.39
C GLY A 403 20.79 -34.98 18.34
N GLU A 404 20.29 -33.83 17.88
CA GLU A 404 19.84 -32.78 18.80
C GLU A 404 18.32 -32.71 18.94
N ALA A 405 17.85 -33.14 20.11
CA ALA A 405 16.48 -32.99 20.55
C ALA A 405 16.20 -31.54 21.01
N SER A 406 14.99 -31.09 20.68
CA SER A 406 14.27 -29.92 21.18
C SER A 406 14.32 -28.66 20.31
N MET A 407 13.13 -28.10 20.12
CA MET A 407 12.75 -26.93 19.33
C MET A 407 13.34 -25.60 19.83
N GLN A 408 14.57 -25.59 20.37
CA GLN A 408 15.20 -24.38 20.91
C GLN A 408 16.29 -23.76 20.02
N ASN A 409 16.72 -24.43 18.95
CA ASN A 409 17.75 -23.90 18.05
C ASN A 409 17.29 -23.95 16.59
N ARG A 410 16.63 -22.90 16.11
CA ARG A 410 16.50 -22.64 14.67
C ARG A 410 17.85 -22.12 14.16
N THR A 411 18.77 -23.02 13.87
CA THR A 411 20.16 -22.70 13.53
C THR A 411 20.30 -22.15 12.11
N VAL A 412 21.02 -21.03 12.04
CA VAL A 412 21.72 -20.55 10.85
C VAL A 412 22.67 -21.65 10.38
N VAL A 413 22.66 -21.94 9.08
CA VAL A 413 23.53 -22.96 8.49
C VAL A 413 24.57 -22.24 7.61
N GLU A 414 25.82 -22.68 7.64
CA GLU A 414 26.81 -22.22 6.66
C GLU A 414 26.36 -22.59 5.25
N ALA A 415 26.47 -21.66 4.29
CA ALA A 415 26.05 -21.87 2.90
C ALA A 415 26.54 -23.21 2.31
N ALA A 416 27.76 -23.62 2.64
CA ALA A 416 28.39 -24.86 2.17
C ALA A 416 27.67 -26.15 2.60
N LYS A 417 26.78 -26.08 3.61
CA LYS A 417 26.01 -27.22 4.13
C LYS A 417 24.57 -27.24 3.64
N CYS A 418 24.16 -26.25 2.84
CA CYS A 418 22.85 -26.23 2.19
C CYS A 418 22.95 -26.75 0.75
N ALA A 419 22.01 -27.58 0.32
CA ALA A 419 21.87 -27.91 -1.10
C ALA A 419 21.47 -26.66 -1.93
N ASN A 420 20.60 -25.82 -1.37
CA ASN A 420 20.13 -24.58 -1.99
C ASN A 420 20.24 -23.39 -1.01
N PRO A 421 21.44 -22.80 -0.83
CA PRO A 421 21.61 -21.66 0.08
C PRO A 421 21.04 -20.36 -0.51
N SER A 422 20.57 -19.47 0.34
CA SER A 422 20.14 -18.11 -0.03
C SER A 422 21.28 -17.21 -0.52
N GLN A 423 22.52 -17.48 -0.10
CA GLN A 423 23.72 -16.77 -0.54
C GLN A 423 24.93 -17.71 -0.65
N PRO A 424 25.92 -17.42 -1.51
CA PRO A 424 26.98 -18.38 -1.83
C PRO A 424 28.01 -18.59 -0.72
N ALA A 425 28.11 -17.67 0.24
CA ALA A 425 29.07 -17.75 1.34
C ALA A 425 28.50 -17.12 2.62
N GLY A 426 28.99 -17.57 3.78
CA GLY A 426 28.56 -17.09 5.09
C GLY A 426 27.26 -17.73 5.61
N PRO A 427 26.63 -17.11 6.62
CA PRO A 427 25.31 -17.48 7.14
C PRO A 427 24.24 -17.56 6.04
N ALA A 428 23.69 -18.72 5.75
CA ALA A 428 22.65 -18.87 4.71
C ALA A 428 21.36 -19.47 5.26
N PHE A 429 20.27 -19.07 4.61
CA PHE A 429 18.99 -19.73 4.75
C PHE A 429 18.89 -20.83 3.69
N CYS A 430 18.68 -22.09 4.09
CA CYS A 430 18.53 -23.20 3.15
C CYS A 430 17.07 -23.26 2.65
N TRP A 431 16.88 -23.21 1.33
CA TRP A 431 15.56 -23.45 0.74
C TRP A 431 15.23 -24.94 0.76
N PRO A 432 13.99 -25.35 1.08
CA PRO A 432 13.56 -26.71 0.84
C PRO A 432 13.70 -27.05 -0.64
N GLU A 433 14.04 -28.31 -0.94
CA GLU A 433 13.95 -28.81 -2.31
C GLU A 433 12.49 -28.75 -2.77
N ASP A 434 12.28 -28.37 -4.03
CA ASP A 434 10.96 -28.42 -4.63
C ASP A 434 10.44 -29.87 -4.50
N PRO A 435 9.18 -30.09 -4.06
CA PRO A 435 8.66 -31.45 -3.95
C PRO A 435 8.78 -32.15 -5.31
N PRO A 436 9.34 -33.38 -5.35
CA PRO A 436 9.49 -34.09 -6.61
C PRO A 436 8.11 -34.42 -7.19
N GLY A 437 7.84 -33.94 -8.40
CA GLY A 437 6.62 -34.25 -9.14
C GLY A 437 6.24 -33.17 -10.15
N PRO A 438 5.48 -33.51 -11.21
CA PRO A 438 4.89 -32.51 -12.09
C PRO A 438 3.89 -31.69 -11.28
N LEU A 439 3.93 -30.36 -11.46
CA LEU A 439 2.91 -29.46 -10.92
C LEU A 439 1.52 -29.98 -11.35
N PRO A 440 0.50 -29.92 -10.48
CA PRO A 440 -0.84 -30.34 -10.84
C PRO A 440 -1.27 -29.62 -12.12
N ALA A 441 -1.82 -30.38 -13.08
CA ALA A 441 -2.17 -29.87 -14.40
C ALA A 441 -3.12 -28.67 -14.28
N MET A 442 -2.66 -27.50 -14.70
CA MET A 442 -3.45 -26.25 -14.68
C MET A 442 -3.86 -25.91 -16.10
N ASP A 443 -5.13 -25.56 -16.30
CA ASP A 443 -5.60 -25.19 -17.64
C ASP A 443 -4.93 -23.89 -18.14
N ASP A 444 -4.79 -23.74 -19.45
CA ASP A 444 -4.17 -22.56 -20.06
C ASP A 444 -5.04 -21.31 -19.98
N LYS A 445 -6.27 -21.43 -19.45
CA LYS A 445 -7.30 -20.40 -19.42
C LYS A 445 -7.42 -19.68 -18.07
N SER A 446 -6.86 -20.24 -17.01
CA SER A 446 -6.89 -19.64 -15.67
C SER A 446 -6.04 -18.37 -15.61
N PRO A 447 -6.56 -17.26 -15.06
CA PRO A 447 -5.77 -16.06 -14.76
C PRO A 447 -4.47 -16.42 -14.05
N MET A 448 -3.35 -15.84 -14.46
CA MET A 448 -2.00 -16.22 -13.99
C MET A 448 -1.82 -16.13 -12.47
N SER A 449 -2.56 -15.22 -11.81
CA SER A 449 -2.61 -15.13 -10.35
C SER A 449 -3.23 -16.36 -9.68
N LEU A 450 -4.16 -17.07 -10.32
CA LEU A 450 -4.71 -18.35 -9.83
C LEU A 450 -3.70 -19.49 -9.92
N LYS A 451 -2.80 -19.46 -10.92
CA LYS A 451 -1.79 -20.51 -11.09
C LYS A 451 -0.75 -20.50 -9.96
N ILE A 452 -0.29 -19.31 -9.55
CA ILE A 452 0.64 -19.17 -8.42
C ILE A 452 -0.06 -19.33 -7.07
N ARG A 453 -1.38 -19.09 -6.94
CA ARG A 453 -2.13 -19.38 -5.70
C ARG A 453 -2.01 -20.85 -5.27
N HIS A 454 -1.95 -21.76 -6.25
CA HIS A 454 -1.78 -23.18 -5.97
C HIS A 454 -0.33 -23.51 -5.55
N MET A 455 0.66 -22.75 -6.03
CA MET A 455 2.07 -22.93 -5.69
C MET A 455 2.47 -22.24 -4.37
N CYS A 456 1.93 -21.06 -4.07
CA CYS A 456 1.95 -20.43 -2.75
C CYS A 456 0.69 -20.90 -1.99
N SER A 457 0.73 -22.13 -1.50
CA SER A 457 -0.38 -23.06 -1.20
C SER A 457 -1.65 -22.60 -0.45
N LYS A 458 -1.84 -21.31 -0.11
CA LYS A 458 -3.07 -20.77 0.50
C LYS A 458 -3.40 -19.32 0.10
N ALA A 459 -2.91 -18.83 -1.04
CA ALA A 459 -3.17 -17.44 -1.43
C ALA A 459 -4.62 -17.20 -1.89
N THR A 460 -5.20 -16.06 -1.50
CA THR A 460 -6.61 -15.71 -1.80
C THR A 460 -6.72 -14.54 -2.80
N PRO A 461 -7.73 -14.53 -3.70
CA PRO A 461 -8.05 -13.36 -4.51
C PRO A 461 -8.42 -12.15 -3.65
N ILE A 462 -8.19 -10.95 -4.18
CA ILE A 462 -8.58 -9.67 -3.53
C ILE A 462 -10.10 -9.41 -3.58
N GLU A 463 -10.88 -10.28 -4.22
CA GLU A 463 -12.26 -9.99 -4.66
C GLU A 463 -13.31 -9.93 -3.53
N GLU A 464 -12.99 -10.29 -2.28
CA GLU A 464 -14.04 -10.44 -1.24
C GLU A 464 -13.76 -9.88 0.17
N VAL A 465 -12.79 -8.99 0.36
CA VAL A 465 -12.50 -8.51 1.73
C VAL A 465 -12.68 -7.01 1.85
N ALA A 466 -13.73 -6.62 2.60
CA ALA A 466 -13.90 -5.26 3.10
C ALA A 466 -12.57 -4.73 3.66
N MET A 467 -12.08 -3.62 3.10
CA MET A 467 -10.83 -3.02 3.56
C MET A 467 -11.08 -2.38 4.93
N ALA A 468 -10.42 -2.94 5.94
CA ALA A 468 -10.48 -2.62 7.37
C ALA A 468 -11.53 -3.41 8.17
N HIS A 469 -11.08 -4.57 8.67
CA HIS A 469 -11.56 -5.07 9.95
C HIS A 469 -10.37 -5.60 10.76
N THR A 470 -9.53 -4.68 11.25
CA THR A 470 -8.70 -4.91 12.44
C THR A 470 -9.53 -4.54 13.67
N GLY A 471 -10.68 -5.18 13.82
CA GLY A 471 -11.37 -5.17 15.10
C GLY A 471 -10.52 -5.96 16.07
N ALA A 472 -9.92 -5.27 17.04
CA ALA A 472 -9.34 -5.88 18.22
C ALA A 472 -10.42 -6.74 18.88
N LYS A 473 -10.43 -8.06 18.59
CA LYS A 473 -11.10 -9.01 19.47
C LYS A 473 -10.28 -9.00 20.76
N LYS A 474 -10.72 -8.19 21.72
CA LYS A 474 -10.38 -8.40 23.13
C LYS A 474 -10.74 -9.85 23.43
N ARG A 475 -9.73 -10.65 23.74
CA ARG A 475 -9.92 -11.83 24.60
C ARG A 475 -9.93 -11.35 26.04
#